data_AF-A0A1I6LQB2-F1
#
_entry.id   AF-A0A1I6LQB2-F1
#
_cell.length_a   1.000
_cell.length_b   1.000
_cell.length_c   1.000
_cell.angle_alpha   90.00
_cell.angle_beta   90.00
_cell.angle_gamma   90.00
#
_symmetry.space_group_name_H-M   'P 1'
#
loop_
_entity.id
_entity.type
_entity.pdbx_description
1 polymer ?
#
loop_
_entity_poly.entity_id
_entity_poly.type
_entity_poly.pdbx_seq_one_letter_code
_entity_poly.pdbx_strand_id
1 'polypeptide(L)'
;MWGFGAGTDSHSPPTALLQVRCRCVCNCPLFVIPEGNLLLPLLLFLRISRGFRSCLCLHLQRKRVHIANHIGATILRMLLAEIHGKRLPEVETQEDWLTSAVFGHLRHIPPSLFWQELFERAKNVGPQQSSLASQLFHEGIALSSFMNLEMKFWPNSQRYGEPDLILRFTGPSICPLIVLFEMKLNSTKSGVGKNDQLVKYLQLLDDKAALHEWTCAKDHRFVVYLTRIFAHQEIEDSVRMSGDSSSAERFFGLEWRDILETADSEANGNELLKELASFLKGRGFESFKGLRTPSLPVNWAGLSFYTSDYFVPLEAFGWPAGEPVGRFYGE
;
A
#
# COMPACT_ATOMS: atom_id res chain seq x y z
N MET A 1 -20.35 58.51 -45.78
CA MET A 1 -18.98 58.63 -46.30
C MET A 1 -18.11 57.64 -45.53
N TRP A 2 -17.61 56.60 -46.23
CA TRP A 2 -16.57 55.61 -45.83
C TRP A 2 -16.86 54.80 -44.54
N GLY A 3 -16.77 53.47 -44.44
CA GLY A 3 -16.22 52.39 -45.27
C GLY A 3 -15.56 51.35 -44.35
N PHE A 4 -16.09 50.11 -44.35
CA PHE A 4 -15.53 48.78 -43.99
C PHE A 4 -14.30 48.59 -43.07
N GLY A 5 -14.37 47.52 -42.24
CA GLY A 5 -13.17 46.74 -41.86
C GLY A 5 -13.33 45.84 -40.65
N ALA A 6 -13.63 44.55 -40.86
CA ALA A 6 -13.57 43.49 -39.86
C ALA A 6 -12.14 43.03 -39.57
N GLY A 7 -11.86 42.59 -38.34
CA GLY A 7 -10.60 41.93 -37.97
C GLY A 7 -10.70 41.32 -36.57
N THR A 8 -10.95 40.02 -36.51
CA THR A 8 -10.86 39.16 -35.33
C THR A 8 -9.41 38.72 -35.14
N ASP A 9 -8.80 39.01 -33.99
CA ASP A 9 -7.53 38.39 -33.60
C ASP A 9 -7.61 37.81 -32.18
N SER A 10 -7.49 36.49 -32.13
CA SER A 10 -7.36 35.64 -30.96
C SER A 10 -5.92 35.68 -30.43
N HIS A 11 -5.74 36.14 -29.19
CA HIS A 11 -4.45 36.06 -28.50
C HIS A 11 -4.30 34.74 -27.73
N SER A 12 -3.42 33.87 -28.23
CA SER A 12 -2.82 32.75 -27.50
C SER A 12 -1.55 33.24 -26.78
N PRO A 13 -1.23 32.77 -25.56
CA PRO A 13 0.02 33.11 -24.89
C PRO A 13 1.22 32.31 -25.46
N PRO A 14 2.46 32.83 -25.37
CA PRO A 14 3.64 32.19 -25.93
C PRO A 14 4.17 31.07 -25.02
N THR A 15 4.31 29.87 -25.59
CA THR A 15 5.05 28.76 -24.99
C THR A 15 6.55 29.01 -25.14
N ALA A 16 7.25 29.31 -24.03
CA ALA A 16 8.70 29.43 -24.02
C ALA A 16 9.34 28.03 -24.05
N LEU A 17 9.87 27.64 -25.21
CA LEU A 17 10.75 26.48 -25.35
C LEU A 17 12.17 26.86 -24.89
N LEU A 18 12.62 26.24 -23.80
CA LEU A 18 14.00 26.36 -23.30
C LEU A 18 14.95 25.64 -24.27
N GLN A 19 15.59 26.39 -25.17
CA GLN A 19 16.49 25.86 -26.18
C GLN A 19 17.91 25.67 -25.60
N VAL A 20 18.19 24.51 -24.99
CA VAL A 20 19.56 24.14 -24.61
C VAL A 20 20.33 23.70 -25.86
N ARG A 21 21.21 24.57 -26.37
CA ARG A 21 22.10 24.25 -27.50
C ARG A 21 23.27 23.39 -27.04
N CYS A 22 23.16 22.08 -27.14
CA CYS A 22 24.33 21.19 -27.20
C CYS A 22 24.73 20.99 -28.67
N ARG A 23 25.93 21.43 -29.06
CA ARG A 23 26.52 21.13 -30.37
C ARG A 23 27.04 19.69 -30.38
N CYS A 24 26.20 18.74 -30.79
CA CYS A 24 26.66 17.46 -31.32
C CYS A 24 26.52 17.47 -32.84
N VAL A 25 27.57 17.02 -33.55
CA VAL A 25 27.66 17.01 -35.02
C VAL A 25 26.96 15.78 -35.63
N CYS A 26 26.15 15.04 -34.86
CA CYS A 26 25.37 13.92 -35.37
C CYS A 26 23.86 14.19 -35.24
N ASN A 27 23.15 13.94 -36.35
CA ASN A 27 21.70 14.04 -36.50
C ASN A 27 20.98 12.85 -35.80
N CYS A 28 21.31 12.56 -34.53
CA CYS A 28 20.67 11.50 -33.77
C CYS A 28 19.47 12.07 -32.97
N PRO A 29 18.30 11.42 -32.97
CA PRO A 29 17.18 11.84 -32.15
C PRO A 29 17.55 11.77 -30.66
N LEU A 30 17.41 12.89 -29.96
CA LEU A 30 17.60 12.97 -28.51
C LEU A 30 16.35 12.38 -27.83
N PHE A 31 16.50 11.22 -27.20
CA PHE A 31 15.46 10.66 -26.34
C PHE A 31 15.69 11.14 -24.91
N VAL A 32 14.79 11.99 -24.41
CA VAL A 32 14.73 12.36 -22.99
C VAL A 32 13.83 11.34 -22.30
N ILE A 33 14.41 10.52 -21.42
CA ILE A 33 13.64 9.61 -20.56
C ILE A 33 13.39 10.35 -19.25
N PRO A 34 12.13 10.62 -18.86
CA PRO A 34 11.84 11.24 -17.57
C PRO A 34 12.27 10.33 -16.42
N GLU A 35 12.76 10.93 -15.33
CA GLU A 35 13.09 10.21 -14.09
C GLU A 35 11.90 9.35 -13.63
N GLY A 36 12.17 8.08 -13.29
CA GLY A 36 11.15 7.17 -12.73
C GLY A 36 10.73 6.01 -13.63
N ASN A 37 11.20 5.91 -14.89
CA ASN A 37 10.83 4.81 -15.79
C ASN A 37 12.04 3.94 -16.20
N LEU A 38 12.49 3.06 -15.28
CA LEU A 38 13.68 2.20 -15.45
C LEU A 38 13.45 0.98 -16.39
N LEU A 39 12.21 0.72 -16.82
CA LEU A 39 11.90 -0.40 -17.71
C LEU A 39 12.23 -0.11 -19.19
N LEU A 40 12.10 1.15 -19.64
CA LEU A 40 12.39 1.54 -21.02
C LEU A 40 13.88 1.39 -21.42
N PRO A 41 14.84 1.79 -20.58
CA PRO A 41 16.27 1.63 -20.87
C PRO A 41 16.69 0.17 -21.07
N LEU A 42 16.09 -0.78 -20.34
CA LEU A 42 16.43 -2.20 -20.38
C LEU A 42 15.98 -2.85 -21.70
N LEU A 43 14.78 -2.53 -22.19
CA LEU A 43 14.27 -3.01 -23.48
C LEU A 43 15.01 -2.41 -24.68
N LEU A 44 15.43 -1.14 -24.57
CA LEU A 44 16.27 -0.49 -25.59
C LEU A 44 17.69 -1.06 -25.63
N PHE A 45 18.29 -1.38 -24.48
CA PHE A 45 19.63 -1.98 -24.42
C PHE A 45 19.67 -3.38 -25.05
N LEU A 46 18.62 -4.18 -24.85
CA LEU A 46 18.54 -5.54 -25.41
C LEU A 46 18.35 -5.53 -26.93
N ARG A 47 17.71 -4.50 -27.50
CA ARG A 47 17.46 -4.39 -28.96
C ARG A 47 18.62 -3.78 -29.75
N ILE A 48 19.52 -3.02 -29.12
CA ILE A 48 20.66 -2.35 -29.78
C ILE A 48 21.91 -3.27 -29.86
N SER A 49 21.79 -4.53 -29.45
CA SER A 49 22.88 -5.51 -29.49
C SER A 49 23.27 -6.03 -30.89
N ARG A 50 22.76 -5.42 -31.97
CA ARG A 50 23.26 -5.65 -33.35
C ARG A 50 23.60 -4.35 -34.05
N GLY A 51 24.84 -3.90 -33.85
CA GLY A 51 25.61 -3.15 -34.84
C GLY A 51 25.36 -1.65 -34.92
N PHE A 52 25.74 -0.87 -33.91
CA PHE A 52 26.04 0.56 -34.09
C PHE A 52 27.18 0.98 -33.15
N ARG A 53 28.31 1.42 -33.72
CA ARG A 53 29.42 2.03 -32.97
C ARG A 53 29.14 3.53 -32.85
N SER A 54 28.69 4.01 -31.69
CA SER A 54 28.67 5.43 -31.36
C SER A 54 29.60 5.73 -30.18
N CYS A 55 30.48 6.72 -30.38
CA CYS A 55 31.40 7.21 -29.37
C CYS A 55 30.63 7.86 -28.22
N LEU A 56 30.64 7.22 -27.05
CA LEU A 56 30.02 7.73 -25.83
C LEU A 56 31.10 8.35 -24.94
N CYS A 57 31.18 9.68 -24.95
CA CYS A 57 31.96 10.44 -23.98
C CYS A 57 31.19 10.46 -22.65
N LEU A 58 31.38 9.41 -21.84
CA LEU A 58 30.78 9.26 -20.50
C LEU A 58 31.89 8.83 -19.55
N HIS A 59 32.62 9.80 -19.02
CA HIS A 59 33.70 9.56 -18.07
C HIS A 59 33.58 10.55 -16.91
N LEU A 60 32.59 10.32 -16.03
CA LEU A 60 32.64 10.54 -14.57
C LEU A 60 31.32 10.32 -13.81
N GLN A 61 30.18 10.05 -14.48
CA GLN A 61 28.93 9.59 -13.80
C GLN A 61 28.69 8.06 -13.85
N ARG A 62 29.51 7.32 -14.60
CA ARG A 62 29.29 5.89 -14.87
C ARG A 62 29.36 4.98 -13.64
N LYS A 63 30.20 5.28 -12.64
CA LYS A 63 30.36 4.38 -11.46
C LYS A 63 29.16 4.43 -10.51
N ARG A 64 28.62 5.61 -10.21
CA ARG A 64 27.45 5.72 -9.30
C ARG A 64 26.16 5.22 -9.95
N VAL A 65 25.96 5.50 -11.23
CA VAL A 65 24.78 5.00 -11.98
C VAL A 65 24.85 3.48 -12.17
N HIS A 66 26.02 2.89 -12.45
CA HIS A 66 26.12 1.42 -12.52
C HIS A 66 25.86 0.74 -11.18
N ILE A 67 26.36 1.28 -10.07
CA ILE A 67 26.14 0.70 -8.74
C ILE A 67 24.66 0.83 -8.34
N ALA A 68 24.05 2.00 -8.52
CA ALA A 68 22.62 2.20 -8.24
C ALA A 68 21.72 1.31 -9.12
N ASN A 69 22.02 1.19 -10.42
CA ASN A 69 21.27 0.31 -11.32
C ASN A 69 21.47 -1.17 -10.98
N HIS A 70 22.67 -1.57 -10.55
CA HIS A 70 22.93 -2.95 -10.18
C HIS A 70 22.27 -3.32 -8.85
N ILE A 71 22.28 -2.42 -7.86
CA ILE A 71 21.57 -2.59 -6.58
C ILE A 71 20.06 -2.62 -6.82
N GLY A 72 19.52 -1.68 -7.60
CA GLY A 72 18.10 -1.64 -7.94
C GLY A 72 17.63 -2.89 -8.72
N ALA A 73 18.44 -3.37 -9.68
CA ALA A 73 18.13 -4.60 -10.41
C ALA A 73 18.21 -5.85 -9.51
N THR A 74 19.13 -5.88 -8.54
CA THR A 74 19.21 -6.97 -7.56
C THR A 74 18.00 -6.96 -6.63
N ILE A 75 17.60 -5.81 -6.10
CA ILE A 75 16.42 -5.65 -5.24
C ILE A 75 15.15 -6.07 -6.00
N LEU A 76 14.96 -5.60 -7.23
CA LEU A 76 13.82 -5.97 -8.06
C LEU A 76 13.77 -7.48 -8.34
N ARG A 77 14.93 -8.10 -8.62
CA ARG A 77 15.02 -9.55 -8.83
C ARG A 77 14.70 -10.33 -7.56
N MET A 78 15.13 -9.84 -6.40
CA MET A 78 14.83 -10.46 -5.12
C MET A 78 13.33 -10.35 -4.77
N LEU A 79 12.71 -9.18 -4.99
CA LEU A 79 11.26 -8.99 -4.83
C LEU A 79 10.46 -9.94 -5.73
N LEU A 80 10.82 -9.99 -7.01
CA LEU A 80 10.16 -10.85 -7.99
C LEU A 80 10.37 -12.34 -7.65
N ALA A 81 11.57 -12.72 -7.21
CA ALA A 81 11.84 -14.10 -6.80
C ALA A 81 11.01 -14.52 -5.59
N GLU A 82 10.83 -13.63 -4.60
CA GLU A 82 10.05 -13.93 -3.41
C GLU A 82 8.55 -14.06 -3.72
N ILE A 83 8.03 -13.21 -4.60
CA ILE A 83 6.65 -13.30 -5.07
C ILE A 83 6.41 -14.61 -5.84
N HIS A 84 7.41 -15.09 -6.58
CA HIS A 84 7.38 -16.43 -7.19
C HIS A 84 7.74 -17.57 -6.22
N GLY A 85 7.69 -17.33 -4.91
CA GLY A 85 7.77 -18.36 -3.87
C GLY A 85 9.17 -18.64 -3.33
N LYS A 86 10.21 -17.92 -3.77
CA LYS A 86 11.56 -18.07 -3.21
C LYS A 86 11.66 -17.32 -1.89
N ARG A 87 11.55 -18.04 -0.76
CA ARG A 87 11.78 -17.44 0.56
C ARG A 87 13.21 -16.93 0.70
N LEU A 88 13.35 -15.70 1.19
CA LEU A 88 14.60 -15.02 1.49
C LEU A 88 14.62 -14.70 3.00
N PRO A 89 15.23 -15.54 3.84
CA PRO A 89 15.20 -15.38 5.30
C PRO A 89 15.71 -14.01 5.77
N GLU A 90 16.65 -13.41 5.05
CA GLU A 90 17.30 -12.15 5.41
C GLU A 90 16.34 -10.95 5.41
N VAL A 91 15.24 -11.03 4.65
CA VAL A 91 14.23 -9.97 4.50
C VAL A 91 12.88 -10.35 5.12
N GLU A 92 12.80 -11.50 5.79
CA GLU A 92 11.53 -12.02 6.35
C GLU A 92 10.96 -11.14 7.47
N THR A 93 11.80 -10.38 8.16
CA THR A 93 11.37 -9.47 9.22
C THR A 93 11.45 -8.00 8.82
N GLN A 94 11.86 -7.70 7.58
CA GLN A 94 12.06 -6.33 7.12
C GLN A 94 10.72 -5.72 6.68
N GLU A 95 10.27 -4.71 7.43
CA GLU A 95 9.04 -3.95 7.19
C GLU A 95 9.08 -3.22 5.85
N ASP A 96 10.13 -2.43 5.61
CA ASP A 96 10.35 -1.70 4.35
C ASP A 96 10.32 -2.59 3.11
N TRP A 97 10.88 -3.80 3.24
CA TRP A 97 10.88 -4.79 2.18
C TRP A 97 9.47 -5.27 1.86
N LEU A 98 8.71 -5.65 2.89
CA LEU A 98 7.32 -6.09 2.74
C LEU A 98 6.46 -4.97 2.14
N THR A 99 6.60 -3.74 2.64
CA THR A 99 5.92 -2.55 2.12
C THR A 99 6.21 -2.34 0.63
N SER A 100 7.48 -2.40 0.24
CA SER A 100 7.89 -2.27 -1.16
C SER A 100 7.35 -3.40 -2.04
N ALA A 101 7.40 -4.64 -1.55
CA ALA A 101 6.90 -5.80 -2.27
C ALA A 101 5.40 -5.68 -2.53
N VAL A 102 4.61 -5.40 -1.50
CA VAL A 102 3.16 -5.35 -1.60
C VAL A 102 2.71 -4.13 -2.41
N PHE A 103 3.05 -2.93 -1.95
CA PHE A 103 2.53 -1.70 -2.56
C PHE A 103 3.19 -1.40 -3.91
N GLY A 104 4.41 -1.89 -4.13
CA GLY A 104 5.07 -1.84 -5.44
C GLY A 104 4.35 -2.67 -6.50
N HIS A 105 3.58 -3.69 -6.15
CA HIS A 105 2.71 -4.41 -7.09
C HIS A 105 1.35 -3.72 -7.21
N LEU A 106 0.79 -3.26 -6.09
CA LEU A 106 -0.51 -2.58 -6.08
C LEU A 106 -0.52 -1.27 -6.88
N ARG A 107 0.64 -0.61 -7.10
CA ARG A 107 0.75 0.55 -8.00
C ARG A 107 0.26 0.30 -9.42
N HIS A 108 0.23 -0.96 -9.85
CA HIS A 108 -0.17 -1.37 -11.20
C HIS A 108 -1.66 -1.78 -11.27
N ILE A 109 -2.34 -1.80 -10.13
CA ILE A 109 -3.75 -2.17 -10.04
C ILE A 109 -4.61 -0.90 -10.15
N PRO A 110 -5.61 -0.87 -11.05
CA PRO A 110 -6.53 0.25 -11.14
C PRO A 110 -7.21 0.55 -9.80
N PRO A 111 -7.43 1.84 -9.45
CA PRO A 111 -8.12 2.24 -8.21
C PRO A 111 -9.42 1.48 -7.95
N SER A 112 -10.22 1.27 -9.00
CA SER A 112 -11.55 0.66 -8.91
C SER A 112 -11.57 -0.84 -8.59
N LEU A 113 -10.44 -1.55 -8.70
CA LEU A 113 -10.42 -3.01 -8.57
C LEU A 113 -10.15 -3.45 -7.12
N PHE A 114 -9.03 -3.01 -6.54
CA PHE A 114 -8.57 -3.49 -5.24
C PHE A 114 -8.87 -2.53 -4.08
N TRP A 115 -8.73 -1.23 -4.32
CA TRP A 115 -8.71 -0.24 -3.24
C TRP A 115 -10.08 -0.01 -2.59
N GLN A 116 -11.16 -0.21 -3.34
CA GLN A 116 -12.52 -0.11 -2.81
C GLN A 116 -12.76 -1.14 -1.69
N GLU A 117 -12.46 -2.41 -1.97
CA GLU A 117 -12.63 -3.49 -0.99
C GLU A 117 -11.63 -3.34 0.17
N LEU A 118 -10.40 -2.91 -0.10
CA LEU A 118 -9.44 -2.63 0.98
C LEU A 118 -9.94 -1.50 1.91
N PHE A 119 -10.49 -0.43 1.35
CA PHE A 119 -11.00 0.71 2.15
C PHE A 119 -12.30 0.38 2.87
N GLU A 120 -13.04 -0.64 2.44
CA GLU A 120 -14.17 -1.18 3.21
C GLU A 120 -13.70 -1.88 4.50
N ARG A 121 -12.48 -2.44 4.47
CA ARG A 121 -11.85 -3.12 5.62
C ARG A 121 -11.11 -2.15 6.54
N ALA A 122 -10.66 -1.01 6.03
CA ALA A 122 -10.04 0.04 6.83
C ALA A 122 -11.07 0.63 7.80
N LYS A 123 -10.96 0.37 9.11
CA LYS A 123 -11.95 0.80 10.12
C LYS A 123 -11.41 1.89 11.03
N ASN A 124 -12.23 2.89 11.35
CA ASN A 124 -11.88 3.84 12.40
C ASN A 124 -12.08 3.26 13.81
N VAL A 125 -11.63 3.98 14.83
CA VAL A 125 -11.76 3.58 16.25
C VAL A 125 -13.06 4.07 16.90
N GLY A 126 -14.02 4.56 16.11
CA GLY A 126 -15.30 5.03 16.65
C GLY A 126 -16.18 3.88 17.15
N PRO A 127 -17.24 4.17 17.94
CA PRO A 127 -18.18 3.16 18.43
C PRO A 127 -18.85 2.34 17.32
N GLN A 128 -19.02 2.95 16.14
CA GLN A 128 -19.63 2.35 14.97
C GLN A 128 -18.61 1.67 14.04
N GLN A 129 -17.29 1.87 14.27
CA GLN A 129 -16.19 1.38 13.44
C GLN A 129 -16.46 1.53 11.94
N SER A 130 -16.80 2.75 11.50
CA SER A 130 -17.10 3.01 10.10
C SER A 130 -15.87 2.78 9.22
N SER A 131 -16.11 2.30 8.01
CA SER A 131 -15.04 2.08 7.05
C SER A 131 -14.62 3.36 6.35
N LEU A 132 -13.39 3.41 5.85
CA LEU A 132 -12.93 4.51 4.99
C LEU A 132 -13.80 4.60 3.73
N ALA A 133 -14.19 3.46 3.14
CA ALA A 133 -15.10 3.45 1.99
C ALA A 133 -16.47 4.07 2.33
N SER A 134 -17.04 3.77 3.50
CA SER A 134 -18.28 4.39 3.97
C SER A 134 -18.12 5.90 4.19
N GLN A 135 -17.00 6.33 4.78
CA GLN A 135 -16.68 7.75 4.98
C GLN A 135 -16.60 8.50 3.65
N LEU A 136 -15.87 7.95 2.68
CA LEU A 136 -15.77 8.50 1.33
C LEU A 136 -17.15 8.58 0.66
N PHE A 137 -17.99 7.55 0.81
CA PHE A 137 -19.34 7.56 0.28
C PHE A 137 -20.21 8.68 0.89
N HIS A 138 -20.14 8.90 2.20
CA HIS A 138 -20.84 10.01 2.87
C HIS A 138 -20.36 11.38 2.40
N GLU A 139 -19.08 11.50 2.04
CA GLU A 139 -18.50 12.70 1.44
C GLU A 139 -18.82 12.84 -0.08
N GLY A 140 -19.58 11.90 -0.65
CA GLY A 140 -19.97 11.90 -2.06
C GLY A 140 -18.85 11.46 -3.01
N ILE A 141 -17.86 10.72 -2.50
CA ILE A 141 -16.68 10.27 -3.24
C ILE A 141 -16.83 8.79 -3.56
N ALA A 142 -16.88 8.47 -4.85
CA ALA A 142 -16.82 7.09 -5.32
C ALA A 142 -15.42 6.76 -5.84
N LEU A 143 -14.75 5.72 -5.29
CA LEU A 143 -13.38 5.38 -5.69
C LEU A 143 -13.27 4.97 -7.16
N SER A 144 -14.34 4.42 -7.73
CA SER A 144 -14.45 4.11 -9.16
C SER A 144 -14.31 5.34 -10.07
N SER A 145 -14.44 6.55 -9.52
CA SER A 145 -14.26 7.81 -10.27
C SER A 145 -12.79 8.19 -10.44
N PHE A 146 -11.89 7.65 -9.61
CA PHE A 146 -10.45 7.90 -9.75
C PHE A 146 -9.85 7.04 -10.87
N MET A 147 -9.07 7.69 -11.74
CA MET A 147 -8.44 7.05 -12.88
C MET A 147 -6.96 6.77 -12.65
N ASN A 148 -6.30 7.58 -11.82
CA ASN A 148 -4.87 7.48 -11.56
C ASN A 148 -4.60 7.30 -10.07
N LEU A 149 -3.52 6.56 -9.79
CA LEU A 149 -2.95 6.37 -8.47
C LEU A 149 -1.46 6.69 -8.53
N GLU A 150 -1.05 7.69 -7.78
CA GLU A 150 0.35 8.02 -7.54
C GLU A 150 0.75 7.48 -6.15
N MET A 151 1.95 6.91 -6.07
CA MET A 151 2.52 6.36 -4.84
C MET A 151 3.89 6.97 -4.59
N LYS A 152 4.13 7.44 -3.38
CA LYS A 152 5.44 7.92 -2.92
C LYS A 152 5.82 7.22 -1.64
N PHE A 153 6.85 6.38 -1.71
CA PHE A 153 7.42 5.69 -0.56
C PHE A 153 8.36 6.60 0.20
N TRP A 154 8.33 6.52 1.53
CA TRP A 154 9.18 7.24 2.47
C TRP A 154 9.35 8.74 2.14
N PRO A 155 8.26 9.52 1.95
CA PRO A 155 8.38 10.95 1.73
C PRO A 155 8.93 11.62 2.99
N ASN A 156 10.18 12.08 2.92
CA ASN A 156 10.83 12.71 4.04
C ASN A 156 10.28 14.13 4.31
N SER A 157 9.82 14.37 5.53
CA SER A 157 9.54 15.70 6.07
C SER A 157 10.45 15.99 7.26
N GLN A 158 11.24 17.05 7.17
CA GLN A 158 12.11 17.48 8.27
C GLN A 158 11.35 17.76 9.57
N ARG A 159 10.07 18.15 9.47
CA ARG A 159 9.25 18.53 10.62
C ARG A 159 8.41 17.36 11.17
N TYR A 160 7.87 16.52 10.28
CA TYR A 160 6.87 15.53 10.66
C TYR A 160 7.39 14.09 10.63
N GLY A 161 8.60 13.86 10.14
CA GLY A 161 9.18 12.53 9.99
C GLY A 161 9.00 11.98 8.58
N GLU A 162 9.03 10.66 8.47
CA GLU A 162 9.02 9.94 7.19
C GLU A 162 7.96 8.83 7.29
N PRO A 163 6.72 9.09 6.84
CA PRO A 163 5.71 8.04 6.76
C PRO A 163 6.12 7.02 5.69
N ASP A 164 5.66 5.77 5.81
CA ASP A 164 6.08 4.71 4.89
C ASP A 164 5.60 4.93 3.45
N LEU A 165 4.38 5.45 3.28
CA LEU A 165 3.77 5.60 1.96
C LEU A 165 2.72 6.71 1.95
N ILE A 166 2.70 7.50 0.87
CA ILE A 166 1.58 8.38 0.53
C ILE A 166 0.98 7.94 -0.79
N LEU A 167 -0.33 7.75 -0.80
CA LEU A 167 -1.15 7.49 -1.97
C LEU A 167 -1.89 8.78 -2.37
N ARG A 168 -1.99 9.00 -3.68
CA ARG A 168 -2.82 10.06 -4.24
C ARG A 168 -3.65 9.53 -5.38
N PHE A 169 -4.95 9.57 -5.19
CA PHE A 169 -5.94 9.20 -6.19
C PHE A 169 -6.42 10.46 -6.90
N THR A 170 -6.41 10.44 -8.23
CA THR A 170 -6.87 11.56 -9.06
C THR A 170 -7.76 11.09 -10.19
N GLY A 171 -8.67 11.96 -10.62
CA GLY A 171 -9.55 11.73 -11.76
C GLY A 171 -10.13 13.04 -12.27
N PRO A 172 -10.78 13.03 -13.44
CA PRO A 172 -11.35 14.23 -14.03
C PRO A 172 -12.48 14.78 -13.15
N SER A 173 -12.39 16.06 -12.81
CA SER A 173 -13.44 16.81 -12.10
C SER A 173 -13.81 16.31 -10.70
N ILE A 174 -12.93 15.53 -10.06
CA ILE A 174 -13.05 15.10 -8.66
C ILE A 174 -11.90 15.64 -7.83
N CYS A 175 -12.20 15.93 -6.56
CA CYS A 175 -11.22 16.35 -5.58
C CYS A 175 -10.22 15.19 -5.33
N PRO A 176 -8.91 15.44 -5.33
CA PRO A 176 -7.92 14.40 -5.02
C PRO A 176 -8.17 13.79 -3.63
N LEU A 177 -7.96 12.49 -3.55
CA LEU A 177 -7.94 11.75 -2.29
C LEU A 177 -6.48 11.41 -1.96
N ILE A 178 -6.04 11.82 -0.77
CA ILE A 178 -4.69 11.59 -0.25
C ILE A 178 -4.81 10.65 0.95
N VAL A 179 -4.10 9.53 0.89
CA VAL A 179 -4.08 8.57 1.99
C VAL A 179 -2.64 8.31 2.37
N LEU A 180 -2.28 8.67 3.60
CA LEU A 180 -0.98 8.39 4.17
C LEU A 180 -1.06 7.05 4.90
N PHE A 181 -0.13 6.15 4.60
CA PHE A 181 0.02 4.88 5.28
C PHE A 181 1.25 4.93 6.18
N GLU A 182 1.06 4.54 7.44
CA GLU A 182 2.12 4.10 8.34
C GLU A 182 1.90 2.61 8.58
N MET A 183 2.94 1.81 8.42
CA MET A 183 2.88 0.36 8.41
C MET A 183 3.76 -0.19 9.52
N LYS A 184 3.31 -1.25 10.18
CA LYS A 184 4.07 -1.93 11.23
C LYS A 184 3.91 -3.44 11.08
N LEU A 185 5.03 -4.16 11.04
CA LEU A 185 5.02 -5.62 10.99
C LEU A 185 5.22 -6.23 12.37
N ASN A 186 6.33 -5.87 13.02
CA ASN A 186 6.72 -6.41 14.34
C ASN A 186 7.06 -5.31 15.35
N SER A 187 7.10 -4.05 14.93
CA SER A 187 7.39 -2.92 15.79
C SER A 187 6.09 -2.24 16.24
N THR A 188 6.12 -1.55 17.38
CA THR A 188 4.99 -0.72 17.84
C THR A 188 5.11 0.68 17.26
N LYS A 189 4.02 1.46 17.34
CA LYS A 189 4.05 2.90 17.01
C LYS A 189 5.19 3.62 17.73
N SER A 190 5.86 4.52 17.02
CA SER A 190 6.94 5.33 17.58
C SER A 190 6.39 6.58 18.30
N GLY A 191 7.00 6.90 19.45
CA GLY A 191 6.70 8.13 20.19
C GLY A 191 5.37 8.13 20.94
N VAL A 192 5.23 9.11 21.84
CA VAL A 192 4.03 9.36 22.67
C VAL A 192 3.81 10.86 22.87
N GLY A 193 2.58 11.26 23.20
CA GLY A 193 2.22 12.64 23.52
C GLY A 193 2.45 13.59 22.34
N LYS A 194 3.18 14.69 22.57
CA LYS A 194 3.53 15.65 21.50
C LYS A 194 4.45 15.08 20.41
N ASN A 195 5.09 13.94 20.69
CA ASN A 195 5.97 13.24 19.76
C ASN A 195 5.32 12.02 19.11
N ASP A 196 4.02 11.82 19.33
CA ASP A 196 3.25 10.75 18.73
C ASP A 196 3.34 10.81 17.19
N GLN A 197 3.79 9.71 16.60
CA GLN A 197 4.04 9.61 15.16
C GLN A 197 2.76 9.80 14.33
N LEU A 198 1.65 9.18 14.73
CA LEU A 198 0.40 9.27 13.98
C LEU A 198 -0.18 10.69 14.07
N VAL A 199 -0.11 11.33 15.23
CA VAL A 199 -0.52 12.75 15.39
C VAL A 199 0.30 13.67 14.49
N LYS A 200 1.63 13.45 14.38
CA LYS A 200 2.48 14.22 13.45
C LYS A 200 2.04 14.06 12.00
N TYR A 201 1.59 12.87 11.61
CA TYR A 201 1.15 12.64 10.24
C TYR A 201 -0.22 13.26 9.92
N LEU A 202 -1.13 13.35 10.88
CA LEU A 202 -2.31 14.21 10.70
C LEU A 202 -1.92 15.67 10.48
N GLN A 203 -0.99 16.18 11.29
CA GLN A 203 -0.49 17.54 11.13
C GLN A 203 0.21 17.74 9.78
N LEU A 204 0.95 16.74 9.29
CA LEU A 204 1.52 16.74 7.94
C LEU A 204 0.43 16.85 6.88
N LEU A 205 -0.67 16.11 7.02
CA LEU A 205 -1.80 16.19 6.09
C LEU A 205 -2.43 17.59 6.09
N ASP A 206 -2.41 18.32 7.20
CA ASP A 206 -2.97 19.68 7.28
C ASP A 206 -2.00 20.76 6.77
N ASP A 207 -0.69 20.47 6.79
CA ASP A 207 0.37 21.34 6.28
C ASP A 207 0.48 21.28 4.74
N LYS A 208 -0.37 22.08 4.07
CA LYS A 208 -0.38 22.16 2.60
C LYS A 208 0.96 22.57 1.99
N ALA A 209 1.82 23.28 2.71
CA ALA A 209 3.14 23.66 2.20
C ALA A 209 4.08 22.44 2.14
N ALA A 210 4.05 21.60 3.16
CA ALA A 210 4.80 20.34 3.19
C ALA A 210 4.34 19.37 2.09
N LEU A 211 3.05 19.40 1.73
CA LEU A 211 2.45 18.53 0.70
C LEU A 211 2.05 19.29 -0.58
N HIS A 212 2.72 20.39 -0.91
CA HIS A 212 2.27 21.29 -1.99
C HIS A 212 2.15 20.62 -3.37
N GLU A 213 2.96 19.60 -3.66
CA GLU A 213 2.88 18.85 -4.92
C GLU A 213 1.70 17.86 -4.98
N TRP A 214 1.15 17.51 -3.80
CA TRP A 214 0.17 16.43 -3.62
C TRP A 214 -1.24 16.95 -3.33
N THR A 215 -1.32 18.10 -2.66
CA THR A 215 -2.56 18.71 -2.17
C THR A 215 -3.18 19.69 -3.15
N CYS A 216 -4.46 19.98 -2.96
CA CYS A 216 -5.11 21.12 -3.59
C CYS A 216 -6.03 21.86 -2.61
N ALA A 217 -6.80 22.83 -3.11
CA ALA A 217 -7.70 23.62 -2.27
C ALA A 217 -8.77 22.75 -1.59
N LYS A 218 -9.31 21.75 -2.31
CA LYS A 218 -10.36 20.84 -1.88
C LYS A 218 -9.91 19.41 -2.11
N ASP A 219 -9.34 18.79 -1.11
CA ASP A 219 -8.85 17.42 -1.12
C ASP A 219 -9.29 16.70 0.15
N HIS A 220 -9.34 15.37 0.08
CA HIS A 220 -9.74 14.51 1.18
C HIS A 220 -8.49 13.80 1.69
N ARG A 221 -8.29 13.76 3.01
CA ARG A 221 -6.99 13.42 3.60
C ARG A 221 -7.15 12.51 4.80
N PHE A 222 -6.61 11.31 4.69
CA PHE A 222 -6.75 10.25 5.68
C PHE A 222 -5.40 9.64 6.06
N VAL A 223 -5.30 9.13 7.27
CA VAL A 223 -4.18 8.29 7.72
C VAL A 223 -4.69 6.87 7.93
N VAL A 224 -3.98 5.91 7.35
CA VAL A 224 -4.19 4.48 7.55
C VAL A 224 -3.00 3.92 8.31
N TYR A 225 -3.27 3.26 9.44
CA TYR A 225 -2.28 2.54 10.22
C TYR A 225 -2.42 1.04 9.98
N LEU A 226 -1.47 0.48 9.24
CA LEU A 226 -1.47 -0.91 8.80
C LEU A 226 -0.59 -1.75 9.73
N THR A 227 -1.18 -2.67 10.49
CA THR A 227 -0.46 -3.47 11.47
C THR A 227 -0.61 -4.97 11.21
N ARG A 228 0.15 -5.80 11.93
CA ARG A 228 -0.05 -7.27 11.86
C ARG A 228 -1.33 -7.71 12.56
N ILE A 229 -1.63 -7.12 13.70
CA ILE A 229 -2.85 -7.29 14.49
C ILE A 229 -3.42 -5.90 14.70
N PHE A 230 -4.73 -5.73 14.53
CA PHE A 230 -5.39 -4.44 14.59
C PHE A 230 -5.06 -3.68 15.89
N ALA A 231 -4.37 -2.54 15.75
CA ALA A 231 -3.83 -1.77 16.86
C ALA A 231 -4.82 -0.69 17.34
N HIS A 232 -6.03 -1.11 17.74
CA HIS A 232 -7.12 -0.21 18.15
C HIS A 232 -6.67 0.82 19.20
N GLN A 233 -6.02 0.36 20.27
CA GLN A 233 -5.59 1.21 21.37
C GLN A 233 -4.59 2.28 20.93
N GLU A 234 -3.66 1.96 20.03
CA GLU A 234 -2.64 2.91 19.56
C GLU A 234 -3.27 4.05 18.75
N ILE A 235 -4.28 3.73 17.94
CA ILE A 235 -5.03 4.73 17.17
C ILE A 235 -5.90 5.57 18.12
N GLU A 236 -6.62 4.97 19.06
CA GLU A 236 -7.41 5.69 20.07
C GLU A 236 -6.55 6.66 20.90
N ASP A 237 -5.37 6.22 21.33
CA ASP A 237 -4.42 7.06 22.06
C ASP A 237 -4.02 8.27 21.22
N SER A 238 -3.71 8.05 19.94
CA SER A 238 -3.33 9.11 19.01
C SER A 238 -4.49 10.10 18.76
N VAL A 239 -5.71 9.59 18.58
CA VAL A 239 -6.92 10.41 18.44
C VAL A 239 -7.14 11.28 19.68
N ARG A 240 -7.04 10.69 20.88
CA ARG A 240 -7.17 11.45 22.15
C ARG A 240 -6.09 12.52 22.27
N MET A 241 -4.87 12.24 21.84
CA MET A 241 -3.74 13.19 21.88
C MET A 241 -3.85 14.31 20.85
N SER A 242 -4.55 14.10 19.74
CA SER A 242 -4.77 15.15 18.72
C SER A 242 -5.57 16.34 19.27
N GLY A 243 -6.44 16.09 20.26
CA GLY A 243 -7.31 17.11 20.86
C GLY A 243 -8.44 17.60 19.95
N ASP A 244 -8.61 17.00 18.77
CA ASP A 244 -9.61 17.38 17.78
C ASP A 244 -10.56 16.20 17.50
N SER A 245 -11.85 16.41 17.74
CA SER A 245 -12.87 15.38 17.49
C SER A 245 -12.94 14.96 16.02
N SER A 246 -12.57 15.83 15.08
CA SER A 246 -12.57 15.50 13.65
C SER A 246 -11.43 14.56 13.25
N SER A 247 -10.38 14.48 14.07
CA SER A 247 -9.24 13.58 13.82
C SER A 247 -9.64 12.10 13.88
N ALA A 248 -10.66 11.75 14.67
CA ALA A 248 -11.19 10.39 14.75
C ALA A 248 -11.77 9.90 13.41
N GLU A 249 -12.35 10.80 12.61
CA GLU A 249 -12.92 10.50 11.30
C GLU A 249 -11.85 10.35 10.22
N ARG A 250 -10.60 10.73 10.53
CA ARG A 250 -9.48 10.73 9.58
C ARG A 250 -8.48 9.60 9.78
N PHE A 251 -8.61 8.84 10.87
CA PHE A 251 -7.75 7.71 11.19
C PHE A 251 -8.45 6.37 10.98
N PHE A 252 -7.78 5.47 10.27
CA PHE A 252 -8.25 4.13 10.02
C PHE A 252 -7.16 3.12 10.35
N GLY A 253 -7.54 2.03 10.99
CA GLY A 253 -6.69 0.87 11.20
C GLY A 253 -6.95 -0.17 10.10
N LEU A 254 -5.91 -0.95 9.81
CA LEU A 254 -5.93 -1.99 8.79
C LEU A 254 -4.97 -3.09 9.21
N GLU A 255 -5.23 -4.34 8.83
CA GLU A 255 -4.29 -5.45 9.04
C GLU A 255 -3.62 -5.89 7.72
N TRP A 256 -2.39 -6.42 7.80
CA TRP A 256 -1.74 -7.07 6.64
C TRP A 256 -2.59 -8.20 6.05
N ARG A 257 -3.38 -8.85 6.89
CA ARG A 257 -4.36 -9.86 6.49
C ARG A 257 -5.46 -9.29 5.61
N ASP A 258 -5.93 -8.07 5.85
CA ASP A 258 -6.99 -7.48 5.02
C ASP A 258 -6.50 -7.25 3.59
N ILE A 259 -5.22 -6.91 3.41
CA ILE A 259 -4.58 -6.83 2.08
C ILE A 259 -4.62 -8.20 1.40
N LEU A 260 -4.28 -9.26 2.14
CA LEU A 260 -4.35 -10.63 1.63
C LEU A 260 -5.78 -10.99 1.23
N GLU A 261 -6.77 -10.79 2.11
CA GLU A 261 -8.15 -11.16 1.85
C GLU A 261 -8.73 -10.39 0.66
N THR A 262 -8.42 -9.09 0.57
CA THR A 262 -8.78 -8.25 -0.59
C THR A 262 -8.12 -8.75 -1.88
N ALA A 263 -6.83 -9.09 -1.83
CA ALA A 263 -6.12 -9.59 -3.01
C ALA A 263 -6.68 -10.94 -3.46
N ASP A 264 -7.06 -11.81 -2.52
CA ASP A 264 -7.64 -13.13 -2.81
C ASP A 264 -9.07 -13.03 -3.36
N SER A 265 -9.89 -12.10 -2.85
CA SER A 265 -11.27 -11.88 -3.35
C SER A 265 -11.28 -11.28 -4.75
N GLU A 266 -10.40 -10.31 -5.01
CA GLU A 266 -10.30 -9.58 -6.28
C GLU A 266 -9.37 -10.26 -7.29
N ALA A 267 -8.85 -11.46 -6.97
CA ALA A 267 -7.89 -12.18 -7.80
C ALA A 267 -8.50 -12.71 -9.11
N ASN A 268 -9.84 -12.76 -9.23
CA ASN A 268 -10.50 -13.36 -10.38
C ASN A 268 -10.18 -12.60 -11.68
N GLY A 269 -9.43 -13.25 -12.58
CA GLY A 269 -8.96 -12.64 -13.82
C GLY A 269 -7.77 -11.68 -13.68
N ASN A 270 -7.19 -11.53 -12.48
CA ASN A 270 -6.02 -10.67 -12.25
C ASN A 270 -4.86 -11.48 -11.66
N GLU A 271 -3.88 -11.83 -12.51
CA GLU A 271 -2.73 -12.64 -12.09
C GLU A 271 -1.84 -11.91 -11.05
N LEU A 272 -1.71 -10.59 -11.11
CA LEU A 272 -0.93 -9.84 -10.13
C LEU A 272 -1.52 -9.95 -8.72
N LEU A 273 -2.84 -9.90 -8.59
CA LEU A 273 -3.53 -10.05 -7.30
C LEU A 273 -3.44 -11.50 -6.79
N LYS A 274 -3.50 -12.50 -7.69
CA LYS A 274 -3.25 -13.91 -7.31
C LYS A 274 -1.84 -14.13 -6.79
N GLU A 275 -0.84 -13.58 -7.47
CA GLU A 275 0.57 -13.67 -7.05
C GLU A 275 0.79 -12.95 -5.72
N LEU A 276 0.22 -11.76 -5.55
CA LEU A 276 0.27 -11.03 -4.29
C LEU A 276 -0.38 -11.80 -3.13
N ALA A 277 -1.57 -12.38 -3.36
CA ALA A 277 -2.24 -13.21 -2.37
C ALA A 277 -1.38 -14.43 -2.01
N SER A 278 -0.84 -15.14 -3.01
CA SER A 278 0.07 -16.27 -2.80
C SER A 278 1.31 -15.87 -1.98
N PHE A 279 1.92 -14.73 -2.30
CA PHE A 279 3.04 -14.17 -1.56
C PHE A 279 2.67 -13.93 -0.09
N LEU A 280 1.58 -13.21 0.20
CA LEU A 280 1.14 -12.92 1.57
C LEU A 280 0.72 -14.18 2.34
N LYS A 281 0.13 -15.18 1.69
CA LYS A 281 -0.11 -16.53 2.26
C LYS A 281 1.21 -17.19 2.64
N GLY A 282 2.18 -17.15 1.73
CA GLY A 282 3.54 -17.62 1.96
C GLY A 282 4.23 -16.93 3.13
N ARG A 283 3.85 -15.69 3.47
CA ARG A 283 4.33 -14.91 4.62
C ARG A 283 3.55 -15.16 5.92
N GLY A 284 2.52 -16.01 5.89
CA GLY A 284 1.76 -16.40 7.07
C GLY A 284 0.75 -15.35 7.55
N PHE A 285 0.22 -14.52 6.64
CA PHE A 285 -0.87 -13.58 6.96
C PHE A 285 -2.27 -14.21 6.86
N GLU A 286 -2.36 -15.52 6.62
CA GLU A 286 -3.64 -16.23 6.60
C GLU A 286 -4.29 -16.28 7.98
N SER A 287 -5.59 -16.02 8.02
CA SER A 287 -6.42 -16.36 9.18
C SER A 287 -6.38 -17.85 9.45
N PHE A 288 -6.33 -18.22 10.73
CA PHE A 288 -6.60 -19.58 11.15
C PHE A 288 -8.04 -19.94 10.78
N LYS A 289 -8.23 -20.86 9.82
CA LYS A 289 -9.56 -21.30 9.34
C LYS A 289 -10.17 -22.42 10.17
N GLY A 290 -9.78 -22.54 11.44
CA GLY A 290 -10.19 -23.65 12.31
C GLY A 290 -9.44 -24.96 12.04
N LEU A 291 -9.70 -25.94 12.89
CA LEU A 291 -9.28 -27.32 12.64
C LEU A 291 -10.25 -27.93 11.62
N ARG A 292 -9.73 -28.41 10.48
CA ARG A 292 -10.53 -29.24 9.58
C ARG A 292 -10.58 -30.63 10.18
N THR A 293 -11.77 -31.09 10.56
CA THR A 293 -11.98 -32.50 10.88
C THR A 293 -11.60 -33.29 9.62
N PRO A 294 -10.57 -34.16 9.66
CA PRO A 294 -10.25 -34.97 8.51
C PRO A 294 -11.49 -35.81 8.17
N SER A 295 -11.80 -35.93 6.88
CA SER A 295 -12.81 -36.89 6.44
C SER A 295 -12.28 -38.28 6.80
N LEU A 296 -12.78 -38.83 7.91
CA LEU A 296 -12.43 -40.19 8.30
C LEU A 296 -12.91 -41.12 7.18
N PRO A 297 -12.05 -41.98 6.64
CA PRO A 297 -12.47 -42.96 5.65
C PRO A 297 -13.60 -43.80 6.24
N VAL A 298 -14.67 -44.01 5.47
CA VAL A 298 -15.93 -44.65 5.91
C VAL A 298 -15.73 -46.07 6.49
N ASN A 299 -14.57 -46.69 6.27
CA ASN A 299 -14.21 -48.02 6.78
C ASN A 299 -13.45 -48.04 8.13
N TRP A 300 -13.43 -46.95 8.89
CA TRP A 300 -12.74 -46.91 10.19
C TRP A 300 -13.53 -47.56 11.35
N ALA A 301 -14.68 -48.18 11.06
CA ALA A 301 -15.50 -48.90 12.03
C ALA A 301 -14.81 -50.09 12.76
N GLY A 302 -13.57 -50.43 12.40
CA GLY A 302 -12.80 -51.51 13.01
C GLY A 302 -11.52 -51.10 13.77
N LEU A 303 -11.13 -49.83 13.78
CA LEU A 303 -9.91 -49.38 14.46
C LEU A 303 -10.26 -48.58 15.72
N SER A 304 -10.34 -49.29 16.84
CA SER A 304 -10.38 -48.79 18.23
C SER A 304 -9.12 -48.01 18.66
N PHE A 305 -8.39 -47.41 17.71
CA PHE A 305 -7.12 -46.74 17.97
C PHE A 305 -7.29 -45.40 18.71
N TYR A 306 -8.51 -44.83 18.73
CA TYR A 306 -8.87 -43.62 19.46
C TYR A 306 -9.91 -43.86 20.56
N THR A 307 -9.98 -45.06 21.16
CA THR A 307 -10.50 -45.15 22.53
C THR A 307 -9.41 -44.62 23.46
N SER A 308 -9.12 -43.32 23.40
CA SER A 308 -8.30 -42.71 24.42
C SER A 308 -9.19 -42.61 25.66
N ASP A 309 -8.79 -43.28 26.72
CA ASP A 309 -9.31 -43.09 28.08
C ASP A 309 -9.18 -41.63 28.60
N TYR A 310 -8.71 -40.71 27.76
CA TYR A 310 -8.54 -39.28 28.03
C TYR A 310 -9.74 -38.40 27.68
N PHE A 311 -10.69 -38.90 26.88
CA PHE A 311 -11.97 -38.21 26.66
C PHE A 311 -13.09 -39.12 27.15
N VAL A 312 -13.25 -39.16 28.47
CA VAL A 312 -14.48 -39.63 29.08
C VAL A 312 -15.55 -38.58 28.77
N PRO A 313 -16.63 -38.91 28.03
CA PRO A 313 -17.76 -38.01 27.89
C PRO A 313 -18.22 -37.60 29.29
N LEU A 314 -18.45 -36.31 29.53
CA LEU A 314 -18.88 -35.78 30.84
C LEU A 314 -20.15 -36.48 31.39
N GLU A 315 -20.87 -37.20 30.54
CA GLU A 315 -22.04 -38.01 30.89
C GLU A 315 -21.71 -39.24 31.76
N ALA A 316 -20.45 -39.68 31.83
CA ALA A 316 -20.05 -40.87 32.61
C ALA A 316 -19.63 -40.55 34.06
N PHE A 317 -19.48 -39.28 34.42
CA PHE A 317 -19.40 -38.88 35.83
C PHE A 317 -20.78 -38.41 36.24
N GLY A 318 -21.49 -39.23 37.01
CA GLY A 318 -22.76 -38.86 37.64
C GLY A 318 -22.55 -37.65 38.54
N TRP A 319 -22.68 -36.45 37.96
CA TRP A 319 -22.63 -35.21 38.69
C TRP A 319 -23.94 -35.09 39.49
N PRO A 320 -23.90 -34.95 40.82
CA PRO A 320 -25.10 -34.70 41.58
C PRO A 320 -25.71 -33.38 41.09
N ALA A 321 -26.96 -33.43 40.66
CA ALA A 321 -27.73 -32.26 40.26
C ALA A 321 -27.80 -31.30 41.46
N GLY A 322 -27.04 -30.20 41.44
CA GLY A 322 -27.18 -29.16 42.46
C GLY A 322 -25.98 -28.26 42.75
N GLU A 323 -24.76 -28.56 42.29
CA GLU A 323 -23.62 -27.66 42.56
C GLU A 323 -23.26 -26.75 41.37
N PRO A 324 -22.99 -25.45 41.63
CA PRO A 324 -22.62 -24.50 40.59
C PRO A 324 -21.25 -24.86 40.02
N VAL A 325 -21.21 -25.10 38.71
CA VAL A 325 -19.98 -25.38 37.96
C VAL A 325 -18.99 -24.24 38.16
N GLY A 326 -17.84 -24.59 38.73
CA GLY A 326 -16.81 -23.67 39.17
C GLY A 326 -16.17 -22.85 38.05
N ARG A 327 -15.66 -21.70 38.49
CA ARG A 327 -14.80 -20.77 37.76
C ARG A 327 -13.62 -21.50 37.12
N PHE A 328 -13.39 -21.25 35.83
CA PHE A 328 -12.15 -21.60 35.18
C PHE A 328 -11.03 -20.68 35.67
N TYR A 329 -9.88 -21.29 36.00
CA TYR A 329 -8.64 -20.61 36.33
C TYR A 329 -8.16 -19.75 35.17
N GLY A 330 -7.75 -18.53 35.52
CA GLY A 330 -6.99 -17.59 34.69
C GLY A 330 -6.45 -16.51 35.60
N GLU A 331 -5.33 -16.82 36.27
CA GLU A 331 -4.36 -15.79 36.69
C GLU A 331 -3.31 -15.63 35.60
#